data_AF-A0AAD6HEU6-F1
#
_entry.id   AF-A0AAD6HEU6-F1
#
_cell.length_a   1.000
_cell.length_b   1.000
_cell.length_c   1.000
_cell.angle_alpha   90.00
_cell.angle_beta   90.00
_cell.angle_gamma   90.00
#
_symmetry.space_group_name_H-M   'P 1'
#
loop_
_entity.id
_entity.type
_entity.pdbx_description
1 polymer ?
#
loop_
_entity_poly.entity_id
_entity_poly.type
_entity_poly.pdbx_seq_one_letter_code
_entity_poly.pdbx_strand_id
1 'polypeptide(L)'
;MDQLRNEARQALQNDPNNLPDLLPSAMSVDGDLHQLWQNVSQYDNSTYFNACESLLTALNFVEGSFHMLLPEDEEMRQLEGDEAQTVINLSKWASSLALPSSEFASSFDDTIKVTEAQEECRVKGNLAIELLHLLSAKINPCLNDREISQSPDVIMAMATFATKQDPWTIDDTMATASSHLSGAGQRGGLWTIIEAILKDKIRPLFTKQRNPKITSEGRKNFHPVPLARFDGSLLDDSTRPWKNTDIYATSVLSWIISQYKATDKIHLESHFPLIVPAILSLIDDSNISFKTQGCHLLTQILKPIRESGSDILIRTNLFSVFEEAITPCLLSLPTITPEPDSFKILGAAYPVLIALLEVTYKTHLPRTPQLQVKKDKENFNTSLAKILRSNLISSFNHISSSSSISGSNASFPHPRLSTFLMTTICGVLNKLGIETLKYLQDIIPVLQITLSNPFGTAHPPLLSAAVSTTRAVILNAHPRVWKWRGELLAALCACWLQVSAESKEKGTKLDEVSKQLWITVSVLKYALQNPVAVNNGTLDPDQVYAKEHMHAQLKELVDADPQLERLLCRDATP
;
A
#
# COMPACT_ATOMS: atom_id res chain seq x y z
N MET A 1 -46.73 -9.06 -8.76
CA MET A 1 -45.35 -9.38 -9.19
C MET A 1 -45.06 -8.95 -10.64
N ASP A 2 -45.79 -9.41 -11.65
CA ASP A 2 -45.47 -9.10 -13.06
C ASP A 2 -45.48 -7.61 -13.42
N GLN A 3 -46.41 -6.85 -12.83
CA GLN A 3 -46.46 -5.39 -13.02
C GLN A 3 -45.22 -4.69 -12.44
N LEU A 4 -44.79 -5.08 -11.23
CA LEU A 4 -43.58 -4.57 -10.59
C LEU A 4 -42.33 -4.87 -11.44
N ARG A 5 -42.25 -6.09 -11.99
CA ARG A 5 -41.16 -6.48 -12.89
C ARG A 5 -41.16 -5.67 -14.19
N ASN A 6 -42.33 -5.40 -14.78
CA ASN A 6 -42.44 -4.55 -15.96
C ASN A 6 -42.02 -3.10 -15.69
N GLU A 7 -42.36 -2.55 -14.52
CA GLU A 7 -41.90 -1.23 -14.10
C GLU A 7 -40.38 -1.19 -13.87
N ALA A 8 -39.82 -2.22 -13.21
CA ALA A 8 -38.37 -2.36 -13.04
C ALA A 8 -37.64 -2.40 -14.40
N ARG A 9 -38.19 -3.14 -15.37
CA ARG A 9 -37.67 -3.19 -16.75
C ARG A 9 -37.68 -1.83 -17.43
N GLN A 10 -38.77 -1.08 -17.29
CA GLN A 10 -38.89 0.27 -17.86
C GLN A 10 -37.90 1.26 -17.21
N ALA A 11 -37.73 1.20 -15.89
CA ALA A 11 -36.78 2.03 -15.16
C ALA A 11 -35.34 1.80 -15.65
N LEU A 12 -34.93 0.52 -15.77
CA LEU A 12 -33.60 0.14 -16.27
C LEU A 12 -33.37 0.54 -17.73
N GLN A 13 -34.41 0.53 -18.58
CA GLN A 13 -34.32 0.96 -19.97
C GLN A 13 -34.22 2.49 -20.13
N ASN A 14 -34.77 3.25 -19.19
CA ASN A 14 -34.78 4.71 -19.24
C ASN A 14 -33.45 5.31 -18.77
N ASP A 15 -33.05 5.00 -17.53
CA ASP A 15 -31.77 5.46 -16.97
C ASP A 15 -31.28 4.48 -15.88
N PRO A 16 -30.36 3.55 -16.20
CA PRO A 16 -29.87 2.56 -15.24
C PRO A 16 -29.00 3.17 -14.12
N ASN A 17 -28.51 4.40 -14.30
CA ASN A 17 -27.67 5.08 -13.31
C ASN A 17 -28.46 5.94 -12.33
N ASN A 18 -29.74 6.20 -12.62
CA ASN A 18 -30.61 7.03 -11.81
C ASN A 18 -31.96 6.34 -11.63
N LEU A 19 -31.95 5.29 -10.81
CA LEU A 19 -33.14 4.50 -10.51
C LEU A 19 -33.98 5.19 -9.41
N PRO A 20 -35.32 5.16 -9.50
CA PRO A 20 -36.18 5.72 -8.47
C PRO A 20 -36.10 4.90 -7.18
N ASP A 21 -36.16 5.58 -6.02
CA ASP A 21 -36.10 4.95 -4.69
C ASP A 21 -37.20 3.89 -4.48
N LEU A 22 -38.40 4.14 -5.01
CA LEU A 22 -39.52 3.20 -4.95
C LEU A 22 -40.36 3.25 -6.23
N LEU A 23 -40.67 2.08 -6.79
CA LEU A 23 -41.53 1.92 -7.96
C LEU A 23 -43.02 2.06 -7.57
N PRO A 24 -43.87 2.63 -8.44
CA PRO A 24 -45.29 2.87 -8.13
C PRO A 24 -46.06 1.62 -7.69
N SER A 25 -45.82 0.47 -8.33
CA SER A 25 -46.50 -0.78 -7.99
C SER A 25 -45.96 -1.46 -6.73
N ALA A 26 -44.86 -0.96 -6.13
CA ALA A 26 -44.20 -1.59 -4.99
C ALA A 26 -45.09 -1.67 -3.73
N MET A 27 -46.08 -0.79 -3.58
CA MET A 27 -46.98 -0.81 -2.42
C MET A 27 -48.28 -1.59 -2.66
N SER A 28 -48.53 -2.05 -3.90
CA SER A 28 -49.78 -2.73 -4.28
C SER A 28 -49.59 -4.21 -4.59
N VAL A 29 -48.40 -4.77 -4.35
CA VAL A 29 -48.15 -6.19 -4.59
C VAL A 29 -48.62 -7.00 -3.39
N ASP A 30 -49.75 -7.68 -3.54
CA ASP A 30 -50.13 -8.77 -2.64
C ASP A 30 -49.28 -10.00 -2.95
N GLY A 31 -48.34 -10.34 -2.08
CA GLY A 31 -47.47 -11.51 -2.23
C GLY A 31 -46.65 -11.79 -0.96
N ASP A 32 -46.24 -13.04 -0.79
CA ASP A 32 -45.32 -13.45 0.28
C ASP A 32 -43.86 -13.54 -0.22
N LEU A 33 -42.91 -13.68 0.71
CA LEU A 33 -41.49 -13.79 0.38
C LEU A 33 -41.20 -15.01 -0.50
N HIS A 34 -41.95 -16.10 -0.33
CA HIS A 34 -41.78 -17.34 -1.08
C HIS A 34 -42.17 -17.16 -2.57
N GLN A 35 -43.24 -16.42 -2.85
CA GLN A 35 -43.64 -16.03 -4.20
C GLN A 35 -42.60 -15.13 -4.86
N LEU A 36 -42.00 -14.19 -4.10
CA LEU A 36 -40.87 -13.40 -4.59
C LEU A 36 -39.71 -14.32 -5.00
N TRP A 37 -39.31 -15.26 -4.14
CA TRP A 37 -38.20 -16.15 -4.45
C TRP A 37 -38.49 -17.07 -5.63
N GLN A 38 -39.68 -17.64 -5.74
CA GLN A 38 -40.06 -18.42 -6.91
C GLN A 38 -39.95 -17.58 -8.19
N ASN A 39 -40.44 -16.34 -8.16
CA ASN A 39 -40.39 -15.42 -9.28
C ASN A 39 -38.95 -15.05 -9.69
N VAL A 40 -38.03 -14.94 -8.74
CA VAL A 40 -36.60 -14.66 -8.99
C VAL A 40 -35.85 -15.92 -9.44
N SER A 41 -36.06 -17.06 -8.76
CA SER A 41 -35.31 -18.30 -9.00
C SER A 41 -35.65 -18.98 -10.34
N GLN A 42 -36.88 -18.80 -10.82
CA GLN A 42 -37.33 -19.37 -12.10
C GLN A 42 -36.99 -18.45 -13.28
N TYR A 43 -36.54 -17.22 -13.02
CA TYR A 43 -36.18 -16.26 -14.05
C TYR A 43 -34.74 -16.47 -14.53
N ASP A 44 -34.50 -16.18 -15.81
CA ASP A 44 -33.18 -16.29 -16.40
C ASP A 44 -32.30 -15.11 -15.98
N ASN A 45 -31.43 -15.34 -14.99
CA ASN A 45 -30.47 -14.35 -14.51
C ASN A 45 -29.10 -14.46 -15.20
N SER A 46 -29.00 -15.12 -16.37
CA SER A 46 -27.74 -15.29 -17.10
C SER A 46 -27.23 -13.99 -17.73
N THR A 47 -28.14 -13.08 -18.10
CA THR A 47 -27.79 -11.78 -18.69
C THR A 47 -27.74 -10.70 -17.62
N TYR A 48 -26.85 -9.71 -17.82
CA TYR A 48 -26.73 -8.55 -16.93
C TYR A 48 -28.08 -7.86 -16.70
N PHE A 49 -28.79 -7.56 -17.79
CA PHE A 49 -30.05 -6.83 -17.75
C PHE A 49 -31.12 -7.59 -16.93
N ASN A 50 -31.29 -8.89 -17.17
CA ASN A 50 -32.27 -9.70 -16.44
C ASN A 50 -31.92 -9.83 -14.95
N ALA A 51 -30.62 -9.92 -14.62
CA ALA A 51 -30.18 -9.95 -13.23
C ALA A 51 -30.53 -8.64 -12.50
N CYS A 52 -30.29 -7.49 -13.14
CA CYS A 52 -30.68 -6.18 -12.60
C CYS A 52 -32.20 -6.03 -12.48
N GLU A 53 -32.96 -6.51 -13.46
CA GLU A 53 -34.44 -6.53 -13.40
C GLU A 53 -34.93 -7.33 -12.20
N SER A 54 -34.39 -8.53 -11.97
CA SER A 54 -34.71 -9.36 -10.80
C SER A 54 -34.31 -8.70 -9.49
N LEU A 55 -33.11 -8.10 -9.42
CA LEU A 55 -32.62 -7.41 -8.23
C LEU A 55 -33.51 -6.21 -7.88
N LEU A 56 -33.82 -5.35 -8.86
CA LEU A 56 -34.65 -4.17 -8.66
C LEU A 56 -36.09 -4.56 -8.28
N THR A 57 -36.64 -5.63 -8.86
CA THR A 57 -37.95 -6.17 -8.48
C THR A 57 -37.94 -6.63 -7.02
N ALA A 58 -36.91 -7.38 -6.60
CA ALA A 58 -36.78 -7.85 -5.22
C ALA A 58 -36.57 -6.70 -4.22
N LEU A 59 -35.76 -5.71 -4.57
CA LEU A 59 -35.50 -4.51 -3.77
C LEU A 59 -36.81 -3.77 -3.48
N ASN A 60 -37.58 -3.47 -4.53
CA ASN A 60 -38.84 -2.75 -4.41
C ASN A 60 -39.92 -3.55 -3.67
N PHE A 61 -39.97 -4.87 -3.86
CA PHE A 61 -40.90 -5.72 -3.11
C PHE A 61 -40.59 -5.71 -1.60
N VAL A 62 -39.31 -5.87 -1.23
CA VAL A 62 -38.91 -5.85 0.18
C VAL A 62 -39.06 -4.45 0.78
N GLU A 63 -38.83 -3.40 -0.01
CA GLU A 63 -38.95 -2.03 0.48
C GLU A 63 -40.41 -1.62 0.70
N GLY A 64 -41.27 -1.88 -0.30
CA GLY A 64 -42.65 -1.39 -0.33
C GLY A 64 -43.72 -2.38 0.14
N SER A 65 -43.59 -3.67 -0.18
CA SER A 65 -44.64 -4.68 0.06
C SER A 65 -44.44 -5.47 1.35
N PHE A 66 -43.20 -5.62 1.83
CA PHE A 66 -42.92 -6.39 3.04
C PHE A 66 -43.13 -5.55 4.31
N HIS A 67 -44.11 -5.94 5.12
CA HIS A 67 -44.38 -5.33 6.42
C HIS A 67 -43.74 -6.13 7.58
N MET A 68 -42.93 -5.44 8.38
CA MET A 68 -42.24 -6.00 9.56
C MET A 68 -43.18 -6.27 10.74
N LEU A 69 -44.28 -5.52 10.83
CA LEU A 69 -45.24 -5.57 11.94
C LEU A 69 -46.51 -6.29 11.50
N LEU A 70 -47.11 -7.04 12.42
CA LEU A 70 -48.43 -7.62 12.20
C LEU A 70 -49.51 -6.52 12.16
N PRO A 71 -50.53 -6.64 11.29
CA PRO A 71 -51.55 -5.59 11.10
C PRO A 71 -52.38 -5.26 12.34
N GLU A 72 -52.50 -6.19 13.29
CA GLU A 72 -53.46 -6.08 14.40
C GLU A 72 -52.83 -5.74 15.76
N ASP A 73 -51.53 -6.04 15.98
CA ASP A 73 -50.93 -6.00 17.34
C ASP A 73 -49.61 -5.19 17.45
N GLU A 74 -49.11 -4.57 16.37
CA GLU A 74 -47.76 -3.94 16.31
C GLU A 74 -46.61 -4.86 16.81
N GLU A 75 -46.85 -6.17 16.90
CA GLU A 75 -45.82 -7.14 17.22
C GLU A 75 -44.95 -7.43 15.99
N MET A 76 -43.66 -7.63 16.23
CA MET A 76 -42.68 -7.96 15.20
C MET A 76 -43.02 -9.34 14.61
N ARG A 77 -43.23 -9.40 13.29
CA ARG A 77 -43.46 -10.66 12.59
C ARG A 77 -42.25 -11.57 12.77
N GLN A 78 -42.46 -12.78 13.27
CA GLN A 78 -41.43 -13.83 13.29
C GLN A 78 -41.50 -14.64 12.00
N LEU A 79 -40.38 -14.76 11.30
CA LEU A 79 -40.27 -15.58 10.09
C LEU A 79 -39.72 -16.96 10.47
N GLU A 80 -40.51 -18.00 10.25
CA GLU A 80 -40.14 -19.39 10.54
C GLU A 80 -40.32 -20.28 9.30
N GLY A 81 -39.61 -21.43 9.28
CA GLY A 81 -39.75 -22.43 8.22
C GLY A 81 -39.33 -21.93 6.83
N ASP A 82 -40.23 -22.07 5.85
CA ASP A 82 -39.96 -21.82 4.44
C ASP A 82 -39.66 -20.34 4.13
N GLU A 83 -40.23 -19.41 4.90
CA GLU A 83 -39.97 -17.97 4.71
C GLU A 83 -38.55 -17.61 5.15
N ALA A 84 -38.07 -18.13 6.28
CA ALA A 84 -36.69 -17.92 6.73
C ALA A 84 -35.69 -18.49 5.71
N GLN A 85 -35.95 -19.70 5.20
CA GLN A 85 -35.12 -20.32 4.17
C GLN A 85 -35.11 -19.50 2.86
N THR A 86 -36.24 -18.89 2.53
CA THR A 86 -36.36 -18.00 1.38
C THR A 86 -35.45 -16.79 1.50
N VAL A 87 -35.40 -16.14 2.67
CA VAL A 87 -34.52 -14.99 2.88
C VAL A 87 -33.05 -15.41 2.80
N ILE A 88 -32.70 -16.57 3.35
CA ILE A 88 -31.34 -17.14 3.22
C ILE A 88 -30.99 -17.34 1.75
N ASN A 89 -31.89 -17.90 0.94
CA ASN A 89 -31.67 -18.11 -0.49
C ASN A 89 -31.51 -16.79 -1.26
N LEU A 90 -32.36 -15.80 -0.98
CA LEU A 90 -32.26 -14.44 -1.54
C LEU A 90 -30.91 -13.80 -1.18
N SER A 91 -30.47 -13.91 0.08
CA SER A 91 -29.20 -13.34 0.52
C SER A 91 -28.01 -14.01 -0.17
N LYS A 92 -28.01 -15.34 -0.34
CA LYS A 92 -26.96 -16.07 -1.07
C LYS A 92 -26.92 -15.68 -2.55
N TRP A 93 -28.10 -15.58 -3.17
CA TRP A 93 -28.23 -15.16 -4.56
C TRP A 93 -27.71 -13.73 -4.76
N ALA A 94 -28.16 -12.77 -3.96
CA ALA A 94 -27.69 -11.39 -4.02
C ALA A 94 -26.17 -11.29 -3.75
N SER A 95 -25.65 -12.04 -2.77
CA SER A 95 -24.21 -12.08 -2.49
C SER A 95 -23.39 -12.57 -3.68
N SER A 96 -23.91 -13.56 -4.43
CA SER A 96 -23.23 -14.06 -5.63
C SER A 96 -23.22 -13.05 -6.78
N LEU A 97 -24.30 -12.27 -6.94
CA LEU A 97 -24.41 -11.24 -7.98
C LEU A 97 -23.63 -9.97 -7.65
N ALA A 98 -23.40 -9.70 -6.36
CA ALA A 98 -22.63 -8.55 -5.89
C ALA A 98 -21.15 -8.64 -6.26
N LEU A 99 -20.60 -9.84 -6.44
CA LEU A 99 -19.19 -10.02 -6.73
C LEU A 99 -18.82 -9.39 -8.08
N PRO A 100 -17.73 -8.60 -8.14
CA PRO A 100 -17.31 -7.95 -9.35
C PRO A 100 -16.86 -8.99 -10.37
N SER A 101 -17.17 -8.72 -11.62
CA SER A 101 -17.01 -9.63 -12.72
C SER A 101 -15.64 -9.48 -13.41
N SER A 102 -15.32 -10.40 -14.32
CA SER A 102 -14.03 -10.44 -15.02
C SER A 102 -13.74 -9.23 -15.91
N GLU A 103 -14.76 -8.46 -16.28
CA GLU A 103 -14.67 -7.26 -17.09
C GLU A 103 -13.78 -6.19 -16.42
N PHE A 104 -13.73 -6.20 -15.09
CA PHE A 104 -12.88 -5.32 -14.30
C PHE A 104 -11.42 -5.82 -14.21
N ALA A 105 -11.07 -7.03 -14.65
CA ALA A 105 -9.67 -7.48 -14.68
C ALA A 105 -8.79 -6.54 -15.53
N SER A 106 -9.35 -6.03 -16.63
CA SER A 106 -8.71 -5.06 -17.52
C SER A 106 -8.34 -3.73 -16.84
N SER A 107 -9.01 -3.36 -15.75
CA SER A 107 -8.71 -2.12 -15.02
C SER A 107 -7.37 -2.17 -14.27
N PHE A 108 -6.83 -3.37 -14.05
CA PHE A 108 -5.52 -3.59 -13.45
C PHE A 108 -4.38 -3.66 -14.48
N ASP A 109 -4.72 -3.56 -15.77
CA ASP A 109 -3.81 -3.32 -16.88
C ASP A 109 -3.97 -1.85 -17.32
N ASP A 110 -2.91 -1.03 -17.19
CA ASP A 110 -2.94 0.45 -17.26
C ASP A 110 -3.45 1.10 -18.59
N THR A 111 -4.06 0.36 -19.52
CA THR A 111 -4.26 0.76 -20.91
C THR A 111 -5.72 0.93 -21.38
N ILE A 112 -6.74 0.73 -20.54
CA ILE A 112 -8.13 0.62 -21.02
C ILE A 112 -9.06 1.67 -20.37
N LYS A 113 -9.86 2.35 -21.20
CA LYS A 113 -10.95 3.24 -20.77
C LYS A 113 -12.09 2.41 -20.18
N VAL A 114 -12.84 2.98 -19.23
CA VAL A 114 -14.04 2.36 -18.68
C VAL A 114 -14.98 1.93 -19.81
N THR A 115 -15.35 0.65 -19.83
CA THR A 115 -16.24 0.08 -20.84
C THR A 115 -17.69 0.12 -20.37
N GLU A 116 -18.63 0.12 -21.31
CA GLU A 116 -20.07 0.01 -21.01
C GLU A 116 -20.38 -1.22 -20.14
N ALA A 117 -19.72 -2.36 -20.42
CA ALA A 117 -19.85 -3.58 -19.62
C ALA A 117 -19.38 -3.42 -18.16
N GLN A 118 -18.39 -2.56 -17.88
CA GLN A 118 -17.96 -2.26 -16.50
C GLN A 118 -19.00 -1.41 -15.77
N GLU A 119 -19.61 -0.46 -16.47
CA GLU A 119 -20.70 0.34 -15.91
C GLU A 119 -21.90 -0.53 -15.55
N GLU A 120 -22.29 -1.41 -16.47
CA GLU A 120 -23.31 -2.42 -16.24
C GLU A 120 -22.98 -3.24 -14.99
N CYS A 121 -21.81 -3.87 -14.94
CA CYS A 121 -21.45 -4.70 -13.79
C CYS A 121 -21.42 -3.93 -12.46
N ARG A 122 -21.12 -2.62 -12.49
CA ARG A 122 -21.19 -1.74 -11.33
C ARG A 122 -22.63 -1.55 -10.83
N VAL A 123 -23.57 -1.24 -11.72
CA VAL A 123 -25.00 -1.09 -11.36
C VAL A 123 -25.56 -2.37 -10.75
N LYS A 124 -25.25 -3.54 -11.34
CA LYS A 124 -25.64 -4.85 -10.77
C LYS A 124 -25.11 -5.04 -9.36
N GLY A 125 -23.82 -4.75 -9.15
CA GLY A 125 -23.18 -4.86 -7.84
C GLY A 125 -23.85 -3.96 -6.78
N ASN A 126 -24.17 -2.73 -7.16
CA ASN A 126 -24.81 -1.77 -6.27
C ASN A 126 -26.21 -2.22 -5.83
N LEU A 127 -27.06 -2.62 -6.78
CA LEU A 127 -28.39 -3.14 -6.48
C LEU A 127 -28.35 -4.38 -5.57
N ALA A 128 -27.36 -5.24 -5.77
CA ALA A 128 -27.18 -6.42 -4.92
C ALA A 128 -26.79 -6.04 -3.48
N ILE A 129 -25.90 -5.06 -3.29
CA ILE A 129 -25.50 -4.58 -1.96
C ILE A 129 -26.66 -3.86 -1.26
N GLU A 130 -27.43 -3.05 -1.98
CA GLU A 130 -28.62 -2.39 -1.44
C GLU A 130 -29.68 -3.40 -1.01
N LEU A 131 -29.94 -4.43 -1.83
CA LEU A 131 -30.84 -5.52 -1.44
C LEU A 131 -30.33 -6.22 -0.18
N LEU A 132 -29.04 -6.58 -0.10
CA LEU A 132 -28.48 -7.22 1.09
C LEU A 132 -28.58 -6.33 2.33
N HIS A 133 -28.35 -5.02 2.18
CA HIS A 133 -28.53 -4.05 3.26
C HIS A 133 -29.98 -4.05 3.73
N LEU A 134 -30.92 -3.98 2.80
CA LEU A 134 -32.34 -3.96 3.08
C LEU A 134 -32.83 -5.25 3.77
N LEU A 135 -32.43 -6.42 3.26
CA LEU A 135 -32.68 -7.71 3.92
C LEU A 135 -32.12 -7.72 5.35
N SER A 136 -30.92 -7.13 5.55
CA SER A 136 -30.30 -7.07 6.88
C SER A 136 -30.93 -6.07 7.84
N ALA A 137 -31.52 -4.99 7.32
CA ALA A 137 -32.12 -3.93 8.11
C ALA A 137 -33.59 -4.21 8.46
N LYS A 138 -34.39 -4.63 7.47
CA LYS A 138 -35.83 -4.87 7.62
C LYS A 138 -36.20 -6.29 8.03
N ILE A 139 -35.49 -7.30 7.53
CA ILE A 139 -35.91 -8.69 7.70
C ILE A 139 -35.15 -9.39 8.83
N ASN A 140 -33.89 -9.03 9.06
CA ASN A 140 -33.09 -9.64 10.12
C ASN A 140 -33.67 -9.52 11.55
N PRO A 141 -34.38 -8.42 11.95
CA PRO A 141 -35.06 -8.37 13.24
C PRO A 141 -36.18 -9.41 13.40
N CYS A 142 -36.78 -9.85 12.29
CA CYS A 142 -37.83 -10.86 12.22
C CYS A 142 -37.31 -12.30 12.28
N LEU A 143 -35.99 -12.52 12.36
CA LEU A 143 -35.37 -13.84 12.37
C LEU A 143 -34.81 -14.18 13.76
N ASN A 144 -35.14 -15.37 14.25
CA ASN A 144 -34.69 -15.85 15.56
C ASN A 144 -33.15 -15.98 15.68
N ASP A 145 -32.45 -16.39 14.61
CA ASP A 145 -31.01 -16.74 14.68
C ASP A 145 -30.04 -15.68 14.13
N ARG A 146 -30.51 -14.49 13.69
CA ARG A 146 -29.66 -13.41 13.11
C ARG A 146 -28.65 -13.85 12.03
N GLU A 147 -28.89 -14.99 11.36
CA GLU A 147 -27.89 -15.70 10.54
C GLU A 147 -27.40 -14.90 9.33
N ILE A 148 -28.26 -14.06 8.75
CA ILE A 148 -27.96 -13.38 7.47
C ILE A 148 -26.82 -12.39 7.64
N SER A 149 -26.83 -11.58 8.71
CA SER A 149 -25.76 -10.60 8.97
C SER A 149 -24.44 -11.25 9.39
N GLN A 150 -24.45 -12.54 9.73
CA GLN A 150 -23.26 -13.32 10.08
C GLN A 150 -22.88 -14.32 8.98
N SER A 151 -23.58 -14.32 7.84
CA SER A 151 -23.29 -15.20 6.72
C SER A 151 -21.94 -14.84 6.09
N PRO A 152 -21.05 -15.82 5.86
CA PRO A 152 -19.75 -15.55 5.24
C PRO A 152 -19.88 -15.01 3.81
N ASP A 153 -20.91 -15.41 3.06
CA ASP A 153 -21.15 -14.92 1.70
C ASP A 153 -21.57 -13.43 1.71
N VAL A 154 -22.43 -13.04 2.66
CA VAL A 154 -22.90 -11.65 2.81
C VAL A 154 -21.75 -10.76 3.27
N ILE A 155 -20.98 -11.20 4.27
CA ILE A 155 -19.82 -10.45 4.76
C ILE A 155 -18.75 -10.32 3.68
N MET A 156 -18.49 -11.37 2.90
CA MET A 156 -17.57 -11.31 1.77
C MET A 156 -18.05 -10.32 0.71
N ALA A 157 -19.32 -10.38 0.31
CA ALA A 157 -19.91 -9.44 -0.66
C ALA A 157 -19.84 -7.99 -0.15
N MET A 158 -20.15 -7.73 1.12
CA MET A 158 -20.00 -6.38 1.70
C MET A 158 -18.52 -5.95 1.71
N ALA A 159 -17.61 -6.86 2.05
CA ALA A 159 -16.18 -6.57 2.09
C ALA A 159 -15.59 -6.22 0.71
N THR A 160 -16.18 -6.68 -0.40
CA THR A 160 -15.71 -6.32 -1.75
C THR A 160 -15.92 -4.84 -2.07
N PHE A 161 -16.82 -4.14 -1.37
CA PHE A 161 -17.12 -2.71 -1.55
C PHE A 161 -16.56 -1.83 -0.42
N ALA A 162 -15.66 -2.37 0.41
CA ALA A 162 -15.14 -1.66 1.58
C ALA A 162 -14.10 -0.57 1.23
N THR A 163 -13.61 -0.49 -0.01
CA THR A 163 -12.51 0.41 -0.40
C THR A 163 -12.83 1.21 -1.65
N LYS A 164 -12.74 2.54 -1.56
CA LYS A 164 -12.92 3.47 -2.70
C LYS A 164 -11.89 3.32 -3.83
N GLN A 165 -10.77 2.66 -3.57
CA GLN A 165 -9.72 2.44 -4.58
C GLN A 165 -10.15 1.40 -5.62
N ASP A 166 -11.18 0.60 -5.32
CA ASP A 166 -11.66 -0.45 -6.21
C ASP A 166 -12.53 0.15 -7.33
N PRO A 167 -12.28 -0.22 -8.61
CA PRO A 167 -12.96 0.36 -9.77
C PRO A 167 -14.50 0.20 -9.78
N TRP A 168 -15.01 -0.81 -9.09
CA TRP A 168 -16.45 -1.13 -9.01
C TRP A 168 -17.15 -0.44 -7.83
N THR A 169 -16.43 0.28 -6.96
CA THR A 169 -17.01 0.84 -5.74
C THR A 169 -17.43 2.30 -5.93
N ILE A 170 -18.64 2.64 -5.46
CA ILE A 170 -19.17 4.02 -5.42
C ILE A 170 -19.27 4.47 -3.95
N ASP A 171 -19.27 5.78 -3.70
CA ASP A 171 -19.29 6.37 -2.36
C ASP A 171 -20.51 5.90 -1.52
N ASP A 172 -21.70 5.85 -2.13
CA ASP A 172 -22.92 5.43 -1.43
C ASP A 172 -22.91 3.93 -1.08
N THR A 173 -22.44 3.08 -1.99
CA THR A 173 -22.35 1.64 -1.73
C THR A 173 -21.25 1.30 -0.73
N MET A 174 -20.14 2.03 -0.75
CA MET A 174 -19.10 1.93 0.28
C MET A 174 -19.65 2.30 1.66
N ALA A 175 -20.44 3.37 1.77
CA ALA A 175 -21.04 3.79 3.03
C ALA A 175 -21.99 2.71 3.59
N THR A 176 -22.85 2.17 2.73
CA THR A 176 -23.78 1.07 3.05
C THR A 176 -23.04 -0.19 3.51
N ALA A 177 -22.04 -0.64 2.75
CA ALA A 177 -21.23 -1.80 3.08
C ALA A 177 -20.46 -1.62 4.39
N SER A 178 -19.81 -0.45 4.58
CA SER A 178 -19.05 -0.14 5.79
C SER A 178 -19.92 -0.10 7.04
N SER A 179 -21.14 0.46 6.93
CA SER A 179 -22.13 0.46 8.00
C SER A 179 -22.48 -0.97 8.43
N HIS A 180 -22.79 -1.84 7.47
CA HIS A 180 -23.11 -3.24 7.73
C HIS A 180 -21.94 -4.00 8.39
N LEU A 181 -20.73 -3.88 7.85
CA LEU A 181 -19.52 -4.54 8.36
C LEU A 181 -19.17 -4.09 9.78
N SER A 182 -19.37 -2.81 10.10
CA SER A 182 -19.15 -2.27 11.45
C SER A 182 -20.12 -2.88 12.47
N GLY A 183 -21.38 -3.09 12.08
CA GLY A 183 -22.39 -3.75 12.89
C GLY A 183 -22.09 -5.24 13.11
N ALA A 184 -21.56 -5.93 12.10
CA ALA A 184 -21.15 -7.33 12.22
C ALA A 184 -20.03 -7.52 13.26
N GLY A 185 -19.04 -6.62 13.29
CA GLY A 185 -17.94 -6.66 14.26
C GLY A 185 -18.37 -6.55 15.73
N GLN A 186 -19.51 -5.92 16.01
CA GLN A 186 -20.04 -5.77 17.37
C GLN A 186 -20.82 -7.00 17.86
N ARG A 187 -21.31 -7.84 16.94
CA ARG A 187 -22.24 -8.95 17.24
C ARG A 187 -21.54 -10.25 17.65
N GLY A 188 -20.21 -10.24 17.77
CA GLY A 188 -19.41 -11.44 18.06
C GLY A 188 -19.33 -12.39 16.85
N GLY A 189 -18.42 -13.38 16.88
CA GLY A 189 -18.29 -14.41 15.84
C GLY A 189 -17.52 -14.01 14.57
N LEU A 190 -17.13 -12.74 14.42
CA LEU A 190 -16.40 -12.23 13.24
C LEU A 190 -15.18 -13.08 12.87
N TRP A 191 -14.39 -13.53 13.86
CA TRP A 191 -13.17 -14.29 13.61
C TRP A 191 -13.45 -15.66 12.97
N THR A 192 -14.52 -16.34 13.39
CA THR A 192 -14.94 -17.62 12.79
C THR A 192 -15.40 -17.43 11.36
N ILE A 193 -16.12 -16.33 11.08
CA ILE A 193 -16.55 -15.97 9.73
C ILE A 193 -15.34 -15.67 8.84
N ILE A 194 -14.38 -14.87 9.33
CA ILE A 194 -13.12 -14.59 8.63
C ILE A 194 -12.36 -15.89 8.34
N GLU A 195 -12.28 -16.80 9.31
CA GLU A 195 -11.62 -18.09 9.13
C GLU A 195 -12.29 -18.92 8.02
N ALA A 196 -13.63 -18.97 7.99
CA ALA A 196 -14.40 -19.63 6.94
C ALA A 196 -14.16 -19.00 5.56
N ILE A 197 -14.22 -17.66 5.45
CA ILE A 197 -13.93 -16.95 4.19
C ILE A 197 -12.51 -17.25 3.70
N LEU A 198 -11.51 -17.20 4.59
CA LEU A 198 -10.12 -17.48 4.23
C LEU A 198 -9.94 -18.93 3.76
N LYS A 199 -10.55 -19.91 4.44
CA LYS A 199 -10.40 -21.34 4.11
C LYS A 199 -11.18 -21.74 2.86
N ASP A 200 -12.42 -21.31 2.75
CA ASP A 200 -13.38 -21.88 1.79
C ASP A 200 -13.48 -21.04 0.51
N LYS A 201 -13.17 -19.73 0.58
CA LYS A 201 -13.32 -18.81 -0.56
C LYS A 201 -11.98 -18.32 -1.07
N ILE A 202 -11.11 -17.79 -0.20
CA ILE A 202 -9.87 -17.12 -0.63
C ILE A 202 -8.75 -18.11 -0.95
N ARG A 203 -8.43 -19.03 -0.03
CA ARG A 203 -7.31 -19.97 -0.21
C ARG A 203 -7.39 -20.80 -1.51
N PRO A 204 -8.56 -21.32 -1.94
CA PRO A 204 -8.67 -22.04 -3.20
C PRO A 204 -8.20 -21.24 -4.41
N LEU A 205 -8.42 -19.92 -4.43
CA LEU A 205 -8.03 -19.04 -5.53
C LEU A 205 -6.51 -18.99 -5.74
N PHE A 206 -5.72 -19.15 -4.68
CA PHE A 206 -4.26 -19.08 -4.71
C PHE A 206 -3.58 -20.46 -4.69
N THR A 207 -4.35 -21.57 -4.64
CA THR A 207 -3.79 -22.91 -4.42
C THR A 207 -3.01 -23.45 -5.63
N LYS A 208 -3.44 -23.10 -6.85
CA LYS A 208 -2.77 -23.55 -8.08
C LYS A 208 -1.36 -22.94 -8.23
N GLN A 209 -1.16 -21.70 -7.80
CA GLN A 209 0.12 -21.00 -7.82
C GLN A 209 0.88 -21.18 -6.50
N ARG A 210 1.17 -22.44 -6.15
CA ARG A 210 1.82 -22.76 -4.88
C ARG A 210 3.25 -22.25 -4.86
N ASN A 211 3.54 -21.33 -3.95
CA ASN A 211 4.90 -20.84 -3.75
C ASN A 211 5.78 -21.96 -3.14
N PRO A 212 6.87 -22.40 -3.80
CA PRO A 212 7.70 -23.51 -3.33
C PRO A 212 8.46 -23.17 -2.04
N LYS A 213 8.60 -21.88 -1.71
CA LYS A 213 9.33 -21.38 -0.54
C LYS A 213 8.54 -21.50 0.76
N ILE A 214 7.27 -21.93 0.71
CA ILE A 214 6.43 -22.13 1.89
C ILE A 214 5.84 -23.55 1.96
N THR A 215 5.61 -24.03 3.18
CA THR A 215 4.89 -25.27 3.44
C THR A 215 3.37 -25.05 3.34
N SER A 216 2.59 -26.13 3.33
CA SER A 216 1.12 -26.04 3.39
C SER A 216 0.59 -25.38 4.67
N GLU A 217 1.43 -25.32 5.71
CA GLU A 217 1.17 -24.64 6.99
C GLU A 217 1.65 -23.17 6.99
N GLY A 218 2.04 -22.63 5.83
CA GLY A 218 2.48 -21.23 5.71
C GLY A 218 3.81 -20.93 6.39
N ARG A 219 4.66 -21.93 6.68
CA ARG A 219 6.02 -21.73 7.22
C ARG A 219 7.05 -21.74 6.10
N LYS A 220 8.25 -21.21 6.34
CA LYS A 220 9.36 -21.35 5.39
C LYS A 220 9.61 -22.83 5.06
N ASN A 221 9.67 -23.15 3.77
CA ASN A 221 10.14 -24.44 3.28
C ASN A 221 11.66 -24.42 3.17
N PHE A 222 12.34 -25.30 3.92
CA PHE A 222 13.80 -25.43 3.90
C PHE A 222 14.32 -26.26 2.71
N HIS A 223 13.42 -26.98 2.03
CA HIS A 223 13.73 -27.79 0.86
C HIS A 223 12.78 -27.43 -0.29
N PRO A 224 12.85 -26.19 -0.81
CA PRO A 224 12.02 -25.80 -1.94
C PRO A 224 12.45 -26.60 -3.18
N VAL A 225 11.48 -27.25 -3.83
CA VAL A 225 11.71 -27.83 -5.15
C VAL A 225 11.74 -26.66 -6.15
N PRO A 226 12.84 -26.44 -6.88
CA PRO A 226 12.92 -25.35 -7.86
C PRO A 226 11.83 -25.52 -8.92
N LEU A 227 11.09 -24.45 -9.20
CA LEU A 227 10.16 -24.44 -10.32
C LEU A 227 10.93 -24.53 -11.64
N ALA A 228 10.32 -25.15 -12.65
CA ALA A 228 10.90 -25.20 -13.98
C ALA A 228 11.09 -23.77 -14.53
N ARG A 229 12.19 -23.52 -15.24
CA ARG A 229 12.52 -22.19 -15.81
C ARG A 229 11.45 -21.67 -16.77
N PHE A 230 10.66 -22.56 -17.35
CA PHE A 230 9.51 -22.25 -18.18
C PHE A 230 8.34 -23.04 -17.62
N ASP A 231 7.41 -22.34 -16.99
CA ASP A 231 6.18 -22.93 -16.49
C ASP A 231 5.06 -22.55 -17.47
N GLY A 232 4.53 -23.53 -18.20
CA GLY A 232 3.39 -23.32 -19.09
C GLY A 232 2.14 -22.79 -18.37
N SER A 233 2.07 -22.97 -17.04
CA SER A 233 1.04 -22.39 -16.17
C SER A 233 1.08 -20.85 -16.16
N LEU A 234 2.19 -20.21 -16.51
CA LEU A 234 2.28 -18.75 -16.66
C LEU A 234 1.38 -18.21 -17.79
N LEU A 235 1.06 -19.07 -18.76
CA LEU A 235 0.24 -18.75 -19.93
C LEU A 235 -1.22 -19.23 -19.78
N ASP A 236 -1.52 -19.99 -18.72
CA ASP A 236 -2.85 -20.49 -18.43
C ASP A 236 -3.54 -19.58 -17.41
N ASP A 237 -4.37 -18.68 -17.91
CA ASP A 237 -5.18 -17.74 -17.12
C ASP A 237 -6.10 -18.44 -16.11
N SER A 238 -6.44 -19.72 -16.32
CA SER A 238 -7.24 -20.52 -15.38
C SER A 238 -6.49 -20.90 -14.10
N THR A 239 -5.17 -20.66 -14.06
CA THR A 239 -4.33 -20.92 -12.89
C THR A 239 -4.31 -19.75 -11.90
N ARG A 240 -4.80 -18.58 -12.32
CA ARG A 240 -4.86 -17.34 -11.52
C ARG A 240 -6.26 -16.74 -11.53
N PRO A 241 -7.26 -17.42 -10.93
CA PRO A 241 -8.63 -16.92 -10.89
C PRO A 241 -8.72 -15.54 -10.25
N TRP A 242 -7.92 -15.27 -9.20
CA TRP A 242 -7.84 -13.97 -8.53
C TRP A 242 -7.41 -12.79 -9.43
N LYS A 243 -6.85 -13.04 -10.61
CA LYS A 243 -6.46 -12.02 -11.59
C LYS A 243 -7.58 -11.72 -12.59
N ASN A 244 -8.35 -12.75 -12.95
CA ASN A 244 -9.22 -12.72 -14.12
C ASN A 244 -10.69 -12.83 -13.74
N THR A 245 -11.07 -13.76 -12.86
CA THR A 245 -12.46 -14.03 -12.49
C THR A 245 -12.82 -13.49 -11.11
N ASP A 246 -11.93 -13.64 -10.14
CA ASP A 246 -12.17 -13.40 -8.72
C ASP A 246 -11.32 -12.22 -8.21
N ILE A 247 -11.36 -11.11 -8.95
CA ILE A 247 -10.56 -9.89 -8.69
C ILE A 247 -10.84 -9.26 -7.32
N TYR A 248 -12.01 -9.54 -6.74
CA TYR A 248 -12.40 -9.11 -5.40
C TYR A 248 -11.52 -9.68 -4.29
N ALA A 249 -10.78 -10.76 -4.56
CA ALA A 249 -9.98 -11.45 -3.55
C ALA A 249 -9.01 -10.51 -2.83
N THR A 250 -8.42 -9.54 -3.55
CA THR A 250 -7.48 -8.58 -2.96
C THR A 250 -8.17 -7.56 -2.03
N SER A 251 -9.36 -7.09 -2.41
CA SER A 251 -10.18 -6.19 -1.59
C SER A 251 -10.68 -6.86 -0.31
N VAL A 252 -11.15 -8.11 -0.43
CA VAL A 252 -11.57 -8.92 0.74
C VAL A 252 -10.39 -9.16 1.67
N LEU A 253 -9.21 -9.51 1.14
CA LEU A 253 -7.99 -9.66 1.95
C LEU A 253 -7.60 -8.37 2.67
N SER A 254 -7.64 -7.22 1.97
CA SER A 254 -7.39 -5.90 2.58
C SER A 254 -8.35 -5.63 3.74
N TRP A 255 -9.66 -5.86 3.52
CA TRP A 255 -10.66 -5.71 4.56
C TRP A 255 -10.41 -6.64 5.75
N ILE A 256 -10.14 -7.94 5.52
CA ILE A 256 -9.82 -8.91 6.59
C ILE A 256 -8.62 -8.44 7.42
N ILE A 257 -7.54 -8.02 6.76
CA ILE A 257 -6.33 -7.55 7.45
C ILE A 257 -6.62 -6.31 8.30
N SER A 258 -7.48 -5.42 7.84
CA SER A 258 -7.87 -4.21 8.57
C SER A 258 -8.66 -4.48 9.85
N GLN A 259 -9.19 -5.70 10.04
CA GLN A 259 -9.94 -6.06 11.26
C GLN A 259 -9.04 -6.33 12.46
N TYR A 260 -7.79 -6.76 12.26
CA TYR A 260 -6.89 -7.11 13.36
C TYR A 260 -6.45 -5.88 14.16
N LYS A 261 -6.67 -5.93 15.48
CA LYS A 261 -6.16 -4.93 16.44
C LYS A 261 -5.04 -5.52 17.27
N ALA A 262 -4.36 -4.66 18.04
CA ALA A 262 -3.28 -5.06 18.95
C ALA A 262 -3.67 -6.18 19.94
N THR A 263 -4.95 -6.27 20.31
CA THR A 263 -5.50 -7.27 21.24
C THR A 263 -5.70 -8.65 20.62
N ASP A 264 -5.78 -8.74 19.29
CA ASP A 264 -6.31 -9.92 18.59
C ASP A 264 -5.20 -10.90 18.16
N LYS A 265 -4.10 -10.93 18.92
CA LYS A 265 -2.89 -11.70 18.62
C LYS A 265 -3.18 -13.16 18.29
N ILE A 266 -4.06 -13.80 19.06
CA ILE A 266 -4.40 -15.24 18.90
C ILE A 266 -5.05 -15.48 17.53
N HIS A 267 -6.02 -14.66 17.14
CA HIS A 267 -6.71 -14.78 15.86
C HIS A 267 -5.78 -14.42 14.70
N LEU A 268 -4.99 -13.36 14.84
CA LEU A 268 -3.99 -12.98 13.85
C LEU A 268 -3.03 -14.14 13.59
N GLU A 269 -2.44 -14.73 14.62
CA GLU A 269 -1.48 -15.82 14.46
C GLU A 269 -2.11 -17.11 13.91
N SER A 270 -3.39 -17.37 14.23
CA SER A 270 -4.15 -18.50 13.68
C SER A 270 -4.44 -18.35 12.19
N HIS A 271 -4.83 -17.14 11.76
CA HIS A 271 -5.20 -16.86 10.37
C HIS A 271 -3.99 -16.57 9.47
N PHE A 272 -2.85 -16.18 10.04
CA PHE A 272 -1.65 -15.80 9.30
C PHE A 272 -1.22 -16.82 8.22
N PRO A 273 -1.18 -18.14 8.48
CA PRO A 273 -0.86 -19.15 7.47
C PRO A 273 -1.80 -19.17 6.25
N LEU A 274 -3.04 -18.71 6.40
CA LEU A 274 -4.03 -18.64 5.31
C LEU A 274 -3.84 -17.38 4.45
N ILE A 275 -3.29 -16.31 5.03
CA ILE A 275 -3.09 -15.02 4.37
C ILE A 275 -1.75 -14.98 3.61
N VAL A 276 -0.69 -15.54 4.21
CA VAL A 276 0.69 -15.51 3.68
C VAL A 276 0.79 -16.00 2.23
N PRO A 277 0.19 -17.14 1.81
CA PRO A 277 0.27 -17.60 0.44
C PRO A 277 -0.25 -16.58 -0.57
N ALA A 278 -1.40 -15.95 -0.28
CA ALA A 278 -2.01 -14.97 -1.17
C ALA A 278 -1.12 -13.72 -1.34
N ILE A 279 -0.59 -13.19 -0.23
CA ILE A 279 0.35 -12.04 -0.27
C ILE A 279 1.59 -12.38 -1.11
N LEU A 280 2.19 -13.56 -0.91
CA LEU A 280 3.37 -13.97 -1.66
C LEU A 280 3.07 -14.16 -3.16
N SER A 281 1.94 -14.79 -3.50
CA SER A 281 1.52 -14.95 -4.90
C SER A 281 1.33 -13.60 -5.61
N LEU A 282 0.80 -12.59 -4.91
CA LEU A 282 0.65 -11.24 -5.44
C LEU A 282 2.02 -10.55 -5.67
N ILE A 283 2.95 -10.66 -4.70
CA ILE A 283 4.30 -10.08 -4.83
C ILE A 283 5.11 -10.75 -5.95
N ASP A 284 4.96 -12.07 -6.11
CA ASP A 284 5.67 -12.86 -7.12
C ASP A 284 5.06 -12.73 -8.53
N ASP A 285 3.89 -12.09 -8.69
CA ASP A 285 3.23 -11.93 -9.99
C ASP A 285 4.06 -11.08 -10.97
N SER A 286 3.78 -11.14 -12.27
CA SER A 286 4.49 -10.33 -13.28
C SER A 286 3.89 -8.93 -13.46
N ASN A 287 2.60 -8.73 -13.18
CA ASN A 287 1.94 -7.44 -13.32
C ASN A 287 2.21 -6.55 -12.08
N ILE A 288 2.58 -5.30 -12.35
CA ILE A 288 3.03 -4.33 -11.34
C ILE A 288 1.92 -3.94 -10.35
N SER A 289 0.67 -3.87 -10.79
CA SER A 289 -0.50 -3.56 -9.95
C SER A 289 -0.64 -4.60 -8.84
N PHE A 290 -0.57 -5.89 -9.17
CA PHE A 290 -0.66 -6.97 -8.19
C PHE A 290 0.57 -7.05 -7.28
N LYS A 291 1.79 -6.84 -7.83
CA LYS A 291 3.01 -6.72 -6.99
C LYS A 291 2.87 -5.62 -5.94
N THR A 292 2.38 -4.46 -6.37
CA THR A 292 2.18 -3.28 -5.53
C THR A 292 1.12 -3.57 -4.46
N GLN A 293 0.01 -4.20 -4.84
CA GLN A 293 -1.04 -4.59 -3.91
C GLN A 293 -0.56 -5.61 -2.87
N GLY A 294 0.25 -6.61 -3.28
CA GLY A 294 0.90 -7.53 -2.36
C GLY A 294 1.79 -6.82 -1.33
N CYS A 295 2.56 -5.82 -1.76
CA CYS A 295 3.37 -4.98 -0.86
C CYS A 295 2.50 -4.16 0.11
N HIS A 296 1.36 -3.64 -0.34
CA HIS A 296 0.41 -2.92 0.52
C HIS A 296 -0.24 -3.83 1.57
N LEU A 297 -0.75 -5.00 1.16
CA LEU A 297 -1.34 -5.99 2.08
C LEU A 297 -0.32 -6.44 3.13
N LEU A 298 0.93 -6.66 2.71
CA LEU A 298 2.01 -6.99 3.65
C LEU A 298 2.28 -5.84 4.63
N THR A 299 2.31 -4.59 4.15
CA THR A 299 2.47 -3.42 5.03
C THR A 299 1.31 -3.32 6.04
N GLN A 300 0.08 -3.56 5.60
CA GLN A 300 -1.10 -3.54 6.45
C GLN A 300 -1.03 -4.59 7.55
N ILE A 301 -0.65 -5.85 7.25
CA ILE A 301 -0.60 -6.92 8.25
C ILE A 301 0.61 -6.80 9.20
N LEU A 302 1.71 -6.17 8.76
CA LEU A 302 2.86 -5.90 9.62
C LEU A 302 2.53 -4.96 10.79
N LYS A 303 1.57 -4.05 10.63
CA LYS A 303 1.13 -3.12 11.67
C LYS A 303 0.55 -3.84 12.91
N PRO A 304 -0.51 -4.67 12.81
CA PRO A 304 -1.04 -5.40 13.96
C PRO A 304 -0.06 -6.45 14.50
N ILE A 305 0.83 -7.03 13.68
CA ILE A 305 1.92 -7.91 14.18
C ILE A 305 2.83 -7.13 15.14
N ARG A 306 3.23 -5.92 14.77
CA ARG A 306 4.06 -5.04 15.61
C ARG A 306 3.32 -4.61 16.87
N GLU A 307 2.09 -4.13 16.72
CA GLU A 307 1.29 -3.59 17.84
C GLU A 307 0.94 -4.65 18.88
N SER A 308 0.68 -5.89 18.44
CA SER A 308 0.42 -7.03 19.34
C SER A 308 1.69 -7.66 19.94
N GLY A 309 2.89 -7.24 19.50
CA GLY A 309 4.15 -7.86 19.90
C GLY A 309 4.24 -9.34 19.51
N SER A 310 3.74 -9.70 18.33
CA SER A 310 3.84 -11.07 17.81
C SER A 310 5.23 -11.32 17.22
N ASP A 311 5.83 -12.46 17.56
CA ASP A 311 7.11 -12.94 17.03
C ASP A 311 6.91 -13.92 15.85
N ILE A 312 5.71 -13.97 15.28
CA ILE A 312 5.32 -14.96 14.27
C ILE A 312 6.27 -15.01 13.07
N LEU A 313 6.80 -13.86 12.62
CA LEU A 313 7.73 -13.79 11.48
C LEU A 313 9.06 -14.50 11.75
N ILE A 314 9.55 -14.41 12.99
CA ILE A 314 10.80 -15.06 13.43
C ILE A 314 10.53 -16.54 13.63
N ARG A 315 9.47 -16.89 14.38
CA ARG A 315 9.09 -18.27 14.68
C ARG A 315 8.82 -19.12 13.44
N THR A 316 8.26 -18.51 12.39
CA THR A 316 7.94 -19.18 11.11
C THR A 316 9.03 -19.04 10.05
N ASN A 317 10.11 -18.29 10.32
CA ASN A 317 11.17 -17.92 9.38
C ASN A 317 10.68 -17.20 8.10
N LEU A 318 9.49 -16.62 8.14
CA LEU A 318 8.88 -15.94 7.00
C LEU A 318 9.52 -14.58 6.67
N PHE A 319 10.27 -13.98 7.61
CA PHE A 319 11.08 -12.78 7.34
C PHE A 319 11.90 -12.94 6.06
N SER A 320 12.69 -14.01 5.99
CA SER A 320 13.57 -14.27 4.83
C SER A 320 12.81 -14.57 3.55
N VAL A 321 11.61 -15.15 3.65
CA VAL A 321 10.77 -15.48 2.49
C VAL A 321 10.20 -14.20 1.89
N PHE A 322 9.67 -13.30 2.72
CA PHE A 322 9.20 -11.99 2.26
C PHE A 322 10.32 -11.10 1.76
N GLU A 323 11.47 -11.06 2.43
CA GLU A 323 12.65 -10.31 1.97
C GLU A 323 13.07 -10.77 0.56
N GLU A 324 13.12 -12.07 0.31
CA GLU A 324 13.47 -12.62 -0.99
C GLU A 324 12.40 -12.36 -2.07
N ALA A 325 11.11 -12.31 -1.69
CA ALA A 325 10.02 -11.98 -2.61
C ALA A 325 9.98 -10.49 -2.99
N ILE A 326 10.27 -9.58 -2.04
CA ILE A 326 10.24 -8.12 -2.27
C ILE A 326 11.50 -7.63 -3.00
N THR A 327 12.66 -8.26 -2.78
CA THR A 327 13.93 -7.78 -3.34
C THR A 327 13.91 -7.59 -4.86
N PRO A 328 13.35 -8.52 -5.68
CA PRO A 328 13.20 -8.31 -7.12
C PRO A 328 12.39 -7.07 -7.52
N CYS A 329 11.41 -6.65 -6.70
CA CYS A 329 10.62 -5.44 -6.96
C CYS A 329 11.47 -4.16 -6.94
N LEU A 330 12.60 -4.17 -6.23
CA LEU A 330 13.53 -3.03 -6.17
C LEU A 330 14.30 -2.81 -7.49
N LEU A 331 14.24 -3.79 -8.40
CA LEU A 331 14.89 -3.74 -9.72
C LEU A 331 13.93 -3.21 -10.82
N SER A 332 12.68 -2.90 -10.49
CA SER A 332 11.69 -2.34 -11.42
C SER A 332 11.99 -0.86 -11.73
N LEU A 333 13.06 -0.63 -12.49
CA LEU A 333 13.59 0.69 -12.85
C LEU A 333 13.39 1.00 -14.35
N PRO A 334 13.46 2.29 -14.73
CA PRO A 334 13.54 2.72 -16.12
C PRO A 334 14.65 2.03 -16.94
N THR A 335 14.45 2.08 -18.26
CA THR A 335 14.97 1.24 -19.36
C THR A 335 14.10 0.02 -19.67
N ILE A 336 13.50 -0.63 -18.67
CA ILE A 336 12.61 -1.79 -18.86
C ILE A 336 11.21 -1.53 -18.28
N THR A 337 11.13 -0.84 -17.13
CA THR A 337 9.85 -0.47 -16.50
C THR A 337 9.56 1.02 -16.72
N PRO A 338 8.38 1.42 -17.22
CA PRO A 338 8.02 2.84 -17.36
C PRO A 338 8.13 3.62 -16.04
N GLU A 339 8.51 4.89 -16.09
CA GLU A 339 8.72 5.71 -14.89
C GLU A 339 7.51 5.75 -13.94
N PRO A 340 6.25 5.89 -14.40
CA PRO A 340 5.09 5.86 -13.51
C PRO A 340 4.98 4.55 -12.73
N ASP A 341 5.25 3.42 -13.39
CA ASP A 341 5.11 2.10 -12.78
C ASP A 341 6.27 1.79 -11.84
N SER A 342 7.49 2.22 -12.19
CA SER A 342 8.63 2.23 -11.28
C SER A 342 8.31 3.00 -10.00
N PHE A 343 7.65 4.17 -10.12
CA PHE A 343 7.25 4.96 -8.96
C PHE A 343 6.23 4.22 -8.09
N LYS A 344 5.19 3.61 -8.70
CA LYS A 344 4.17 2.81 -7.99
C LYS A 344 4.82 1.68 -7.18
N ILE A 345 5.60 0.81 -7.84
CA ILE A 345 6.16 -0.38 -7.18
C ILE A 345 7.26 -0.05 -6.18
N LEU A 346 8.19 0.85 -6.49
CA LEU A 346 9.27 1.22 -5.57
C LEU A 346 8.71 1.98 -4.36
N GLY A 347 7.66 2.78 -4.59
CA GLY A 347 6.89 3.46 -3.55
C GLY A 347 6.26 2.50 -2.55
N ALA A 348 5.91 1.28 -2.96
CA ALA A 348 5.39 0.24 -2.06
C ALA A 348 6.50 -0.68 -1.50
N ALA A 349 7.46 -1.08 -2.33
CA ALA A 349 8.47 -2.09 -2.01
C ALA A 349 9.52 -1.62 -0.99
N TYR A 350 10.01 -0.37 -1.09
CA TYR A 350 10.98 0.14 -0.11
C TYR A 350 10.36 0.29 1.29
N PRO A 351 9.19 0.93 1.46
CA PRO A 351 8.57 1.04 2.78
C PRO A 351 8.21 -0.30 3.40
N VAL A 352 7.67 -1.25 2.64
CA VAL A 352 7.31 -2.56 3.20
C VAL A 352 8.54 -3.36 3.64
N LEU A 353 9.65 -3.30 2.89
CA LEU A 353 10.88 -3.98 3.26
C LEU A 353 11.49 -3.36 4.54
N ILE A 354 11.48 -2.03 4.65
CA ILE A 354 11.92 -1.35 5.87
C ILE A 354 11.00 -1.68 7.05
N ALA A 355 9.68 -1.69 6.85
CA ALA A 355 8.72 -2.06 7.88
C ALA A 355 8.95 -3.50 8.34
N LEU A 356 9.17 -4.44 7.42
CA LEU A 356 9.48 -5.84 7.72
C LEU A 356 10.74 -5.97 8.60
N LEU A 357 11.80 -5.20 8.29
CA LEU A 357 13.01 -5.13 9.12
C LEU A 357 12.71 -4.56 10.52
N GLU A 358 11.90 -3.51 10.61
CA GLU A 358 11.54 -2.89 11.89
C GLU A 358 10.70 -3.83 12.77
N VAL A 359 9.69 -4.49 12.19
CA VAL A 359 8.87 -5.46 12.93
C VAL A 359 9.73 -6.62 13.42
N THR A 360 10.69 -7.10 12.61
CA THR A 360 11.54 -8.24 12.96
C THR A 360 12.58 -7.90 14.03
N TYR A 361 13.28 -6.78 13.89
CA TYR A 361 14.45 -6.47 14.72
C TYR A 361 14.21 -5.44 15.82
N LYS A 362 13.08 -4.71 15.82
CA LYS A 362 12.76 -3.71 16.85
C LYS A 362 11.59 -4.10 17.76
N THR A 363 10.82 -5.13 17.40
CA THR A 363 9.75 -5.64 18.26
C THR A 363 10.37 -6.53 19.33
N HIS A 364 10.73 -5.92 20.47
CA HIS A 364 11.28 -6.64 21.61
C HIS A 364 10.21 -6.82 22.68
N LEU A 365 10.11 -8.02 23.24
CA LEU A 365 9.36 -8.27 24.45
C LEU A 365 10.08 -7.61 25.65
N PRO A 366 9.36 -7.20 26.72
CA PRO A 366 9.96 -6.55 27.89
C PRO A 366 11.09 -7.34 28.58
N ARG A 367 11.21 -8.64 28.32
CA ARG A 367 12.20 -9.55 28.91
C ARG A 367 13.34 -9.93 27.94
N THR A 368 13.45 -9.30 26.76
CA THR A 368 14.50 -9.65 25.79
C THR A 368 15.90 -9.38 26.36
N PRO A 369 16.83 -10.36 26.33
CA PRO A 369 18.20 -10.16 26.81
C PRO A 369 18.93 -9.02 26.08
N GLN A 370 19.71 -8.21 26.81
CA GLN A 370 20.46 -7.09 26.21
C GLN A 370 21.42 -7.51 25.09
N LEU A 371 21.99 -8.71 25.18
CA LEU A 371 22.84 -9.27 24.13
C LEU A 371 22.07 -9.49 22.83
N GLN A 372 20.83 -9.95 22.91
CA GLN A 372 19.96 -10.15 21.75
C GLN A 372 19.56 -8.81 21.13
N VAL A 373 19.21 -7.81 21.94
CA VAL A 373 18.90 -6.44 21.46
C VAL A 373 20.08 -5.84 20.68
N LYS A 374 21.31 -6.03 21.16
CA LYS A 374 22.53 -5.58 20.44
C LYS A 374 22.67 -6.30 19.10
N LYS A 375 22.52 -7.63 19.09
CA LYS A 375 22.59 -8.45 17.86
C LYS A 375 21.51 -8.08 16.85
N ASP A 376 20.28 -7.85 17.30
CA ASP A 376 19.16 -7.45 16.44
C ASP A 376 19.41 -6.05 15.84
N LYS A 377 19.97 -5.12 16.62
CA LYS A 377 20.41 -3.81 16.12
C LYS A 377 21.50 -3.93 15.06
N GLU A 378 22.50 -4.80 15.26
CA GLU A 378 23.56 -5.06 14.28
C GLU A 378 23.00 -5.68 12.98
N ASN A 379 22.10 -6.64 13.09
CA ASN A 379 21.42 -7.25 11.94
C ASN A 379 20.58 -6.22 11.19
N PHE A 380 19.79 -5.41 11.91
CA PHE A 380 19.00 -4.32 11.33
C PHE A 380 19.87 -3.34 10.54
N ASN A 381 20.98 -2.89 11.12
CA ASN A 381 21.91 -1.98 10.47
C ASN A 381 22.57 -2.61 9.25
N THR A 382 22.93 -3.90 9.33
CA THR A 382 23.52 -4.65 8.19
C THR A 382 22.53 -4.77 7.03
N SER A 383 21.27 -5.10 7.31
CA SER A 383 20.22 -5.17 6.29
C SER A 383 19.90 -3.81 5.69
N LEU A 384 19.82 -2.74 6.50
CA LEU A 384 19.64 -1.38 5.98
C LEU A 384 20.82 -0.93 5.10
N ALA A 385 22.05 -1.26 5.49
CA ALA A 385 23.22 -0.96 4.69
C ALA A 385 23.22 -1.69 3.34
N LYS A 386 22.74 -2.95 3.32
CA LYS A 386 22.53 -3.69 2.07
C LYS A 386 21.49 -2.99 1.20
N ILE A 387 20.36 -2.56 1.76
CA ILE A 387 19.34 -1.79 1.02
C ILE A 387 19.93 -0.49 0.46
N LEU A 388 20.70 0.24 1.27
CA LEU A 388 21.34 1.49 0.85
C LEU A 388 22.29 1.27 -0.34
N ARG A 389 23.22 0.32 -0.22
CA ARG A 389 24.30 0.14 -1.20
C ARG A 389 23.83 -0.62 -2.44
N SER A 390 23.24 -1.80 -2.24
CA SER A 390 22.93 -2.73 -3.32
C SER A 390 21.66 -2.35 -4.07
N ASN A 391 20.73 -1.63 -3.42
CA ASN A 391 19.48 -1.23 -4.04
C ASN A 391 19.46 0.28 -4.27
N LEU A 392 19.35 1.13 -3.24
CA LEU A 392 19.10 2.57 -3.43
C LEU A 392 20.18 3.31 -4.23
N ILE A 393 21.45 3.23 -3.80
CA ILE A 393 22.56 3.89 -4.49
C ILE A 393 22.75 3.29 -5.88
N SER A 394 22.67 1.98 -6.01
CA SER A 394 22.75 1.29 -7.30
C SER A 394 21.64 1.72 -8.26
N SER A 395 20.38 1.76 -7.80
CA SER A 395 19.22 2.24 -8.56
C SER A 395 19.37 3.70 -8.95
N PHE A 396 19.83 4.56 -8.04
CA PHE A 396 20.06 5.97 -8.31
C PHE A 396 21.10 6.16 -9.42
N ASN A 397 22.23 5.44 -9.33
CA ASN A 397 23.27 5.48 -10.35
C ASN A 397 22.82 4.86 -11.67
N HIS A 398 21.93 3.86 -11.66
CA HIS A 398 21.39 3.26 -12.88
C HIS A 398 20.51 4.24 -13.66
N ILE A 399 19.65 4.98 -12.96
CA ILE A 399 18.74 5.95 -13.61
C ILE A 399 19.39 7.32 -13.86
N SER A 400 20.62 7.51 -13.38
CA SER A 400 21.40 8.72 -13.58
C SER A 400 22.54 8.42 -14.55
N SER A 401 22.61 9.10 -15.68
CA SER A 401 23.71 8.91 -16.62
C SER A 401 24.95 9.62 -16.09
N SER A 402 25.72 8.94 -15.25
CA SER A 402 27.05 9.39 -14.81
C SER A 402 28.11 8.66 -15.63
N SER A 403 28.44 9.17 -16.81
CA SER A 403 29.58 8.65 -17.58
C SER A 403 30.87 8.95 -16.82
N SER A 404 31.56 7.89 -16.37
CA SER A 404 32.87 7.96 -15.71
C SER A 404 34.02 8.40 -16.62
N ILE A 405 33.71 8.82 -17.86
CA ILE A 405 34.67 9.20 -18.89
C ILE A 405 34.62 10.72 -19.03
N SER A 406 35.64 11.38 -18.44
CA SER A 406 36.13 12.72 -18.77
C SER A 406 35.07 13.80 -19.09
N GLY A 407 34.64 14.53 -18.06
CA GLY A 407 34.09 15.90 -18.21
C GLY A 407 32.62 16.04 -18.58
N SER A 408 31.88 14.94 -18.77
CA SER A 408 30.42 15.01 -18.97
C SER A 408 29.71 15.18 -17.62
N ASN A 409 28.86 16.19 -17.50
CA ASN A 409 28.01 16.38 -16.33
C ASN A 409 27.00 15.23 -16.20
N ALA A 410 26.66 14.86 -14.98
CA ALA A 410 25.63 13.86 -14.73
C ALA A 410 24.30 14.30 -15.34
N SER A 411 23.57 13.38 -15.97
CA SER A 411 22.21 13.64 -16.47
C SER A 411 21.18 12.87 -15.66
N PHE A 412 20.04 13.51 -15.39
CA PHE A 412 18.91 12.96 -14.64
C PHE A 412 17.68 12.85 -15.54
N PRO A 413 17.58 11.84 -16.41
CA PRO A 413 16.44 11.68 -17.32
C PRO A 413 15.10 11.47 -16.60
N HIS A 414 15.13 10.93 -15.37
CA HIS A 414 13.95 10.67 -14.55
C HIS A 414 14.01 11.45 -13.21
N PRO A 415 13.92 12.79 -13.24
CA PRO A 415 14.21 13.62 -12.07
C PRO A 415 13.23 13.41 -10.91
N ARG A 416 11.98 13.02 -11.19
CA ARG A 416 10.99 12.66 -10.16
C ARG A 416 11.39 11.38 -9.42
N LEU A 417 11.80 10.36 -10.17
CA LEU A 417 12.27 9.10 -9.60
C LEU A 417 13.59 9.29 -8.84
N SER A 418 14.54 10.08 -9.37
CA SER A 418 15.77 10.45 -8.66
C SER A 418 15.46 11.17 -7.34
N THR A 419 14.46 12.06 -7.33
CA THR A 419 14.01 12.75 -6.10
C THR A 419 13.47 11.76 -5.07
N PHE A 420 12.64 10.80 -5.51
CA PHE A 420 12.10 9.74 -4.66
C PHE A 420 13.21 8.87 -4.04
N LEU A 421 14.17 8.41 -4.86
CA LEU A 421 15.30 7.61 -4.38
C LEU A 421 16.18 8.40 -3.41
N MET A 422 16.50 9.67 -3.72
CA MET A 422 17.27 10.55 -2.83
C MET A 422 16.57 10.76 -1.48
N THR A 423 15.25 10.97 -1.49
CA THR A 423 14.44 11.10 -0.27
C THR A 423 14.43 9.80 0.54
N THR A 424 14.36 8.66 -0.14
CA THR A 424 14.41 7.34 0.50
C THR A 424 15.79 7.07 1.11
N ILE A 425 16.87 7.45 0.41
CA ILE A 425 18.25 7.43 0.95
C ILE A 425 18.30 8.25 2.24
N CYS A 426 17.83 9.49 2.24
CA CYS A 426 17.78 10.34 3.44
C CYS A 426 17.09 9.62 4.62
N GLY A 427 15.92 9.02 4.38
CA GLY A 427 15.18 8.24 5.39
C GLY A 427 15.98 7.05 5.95
N VAL A 428 16.69 6.31 5.07
CA VAL A 428 17.55 5.18 5.48
C VAL A 428 18.76 5.65 6.27
N LEU A 429 19.40 6.77 5.90
CA LEU A 429 20.53 7.33 6.66
C LEU A 429 20.10 7.73 8.07
N ASN A 430 18.94 8.36 8.22
CA ASN A 430 18.39 8.71 9.54
C ASN A 430 18.10 7.46 10.40
N LYS A 431 17.68 6.35 9.78
CA LYS A 431 17.47 5.07 10.49
C LYS A 431 18.78 4.36 10.86
N LEU A 432 19.84 4.49 10.05
CA LEU A 432 21.19 3.98 10.33
C LEU A 432 21.87 4.77 11.47
N GLY A 433 21.64 6.08 11.53
CA GLY A 433 22.26 6.95 12.53
C GLY A 433 23.79 6.95 12.39
N ILE A 434 24.50 6.80 13.50
CA ILE A 434 25.97 6.86 13.53
C ILE A 434 26.66 5.87 12.56
N GLU A 435 26.01 4.75 12.25
CA GLU A 435 26.54 3.75 11.30
C GLU A 435 26.71 4.29 9.87
N THR A 436 26.06 5.41 9.52
CA THR A 436 26.27 6.13 8.26
C THR A 436 27.74 6.45 7.99
N LEU A 437 28.56 6.63 9.04
CA LEU A 437 30.01 6.91 8.90
C LEU A 437 30.77 5.86 8.08
N LYS A 438 30.25 4.62 8.02
CA LYS A 438 30.89 3.50 7.31
C LYS A 438 30.71 3.59 5.79
N TYR A 439 29.73 4.37 5.35
CA TYR A 439 29.26 4.41 3.96
C TYR A 439 29.49 5.76 3.28
N LEU A 440 30.23 6.67 3.91
CA LEU A 440 30.51 8.02 3.37
C LEU A 440 31.12 7.96 1.97
N GLN A 441 32.01 7.00 1.71
CA GLN A 441 32.65 6.86 0.39
C GLN A 441 31.66 6.55 -0.73
N ASP A 442 30.55 5.89 -0.44
CA ASP A 442 29.51 5.59 -1.43
C ASP A 442 28.46 6.70 -1.53
N ILE A 443 28.18 7.40 -0.42
CA ILE A 443 27.13 8.43 -0.34
C ILE A 443 27.61 9.77 -0.92
N ILE A 444 28.83 10.20 -0.58
CA ILE A 444 29.34 11.53 -0.95
C ILE A 444 29.36 11.73 -2.48
N PRO A 445 29.83 10.76 -3.31
CA PRO A 445 29.78 10.91 -4.76
C PRO A 445 28.37 11.15 -5.29
N VAL A 446 27.35 10.46 -4.75
CA VAL A 446 25.95 10.62 -5.15
C VAL A 446 25.44 12.05 -4.85
N LEU A 447 25.82 12.61 -3.71
CA LEU A 447 25.47 13.98 -3.35
C LEU A 447 26.19 15.00 -4.23
N GLN A 448 27.48 14.78 -4.50
CA GLN A 448 28.30 15.68 -5.31
C GLN A 448 27.78 15.77 -6.75
N ILE A 449 27.51 14.64 -7.42
CA ILE A 449 26.98 14.65 -8.79
C ILE A 449 25.61 15.33 -8.88
N THR A 450 24.82 15.26 -7.81
CA THR A 450 23.46 15.83 -7.79
C THR A 450 23.49 17.34 -7.53
N LEU A 451 24.24 17.77 -6.52
CA LEU A 451 24.31 19.19 -6.12
C LEU A 451 25.15 20.04 -7.08
N SER A 452 26.17 19.46 -7.71
CA SER A 452 27.01 20.17 -8.68
C SER A 452 26.45 20.15 -10.11
N ASN A 453 25.27 19.58 -10.34
CA ASN A 453 24.70 19.47 -11.69
C ASN A 453 24.32 20.86 -12.24
N PRO A 454 24.89 21.33 -13.36
CA PRO A 454 24.59 22.65 -13.92
C PRO A 454 23.13 22.86 -14.32
N PHE A 455 22.36 21.78 -14.49
CA PHE A 455 20.93 21.83 -14.81
C PHE A 455 20.04 21.47 -13.62
N GLY A 456 20.57 21.38 -12.40
CA GLY A 456 19.82 20.96 -11.21
C GLY A 456 18.61 21.87 -10.89
N THR A 457 18.71 23.15 -11.23
CA THR A 457 17.66 24.17 -11.10
C THR A 457 16.42 23.88 -11.95
N ALA A 458 16.52 23.05 -12.99
CA ALA A 458 15.37 22.61 -13.80
C ALA A 458 14.40 21.72 -12.99
N HIS A 459 14.88 21.05 -11.94
CA HIS A 459 14.04 20.28 -11.03
C HIS A 459 14.42 20.53 -9.55
N PRO A 460 13.99 21.66 -8.97
CA PRO A 460 14.32 22.03 -7.58
C PRO A 460 14.02 20.97 -6.50
N PRO A 461 12.97 20.12 -6.61
CA PRO A 461 12.74 19.06 -5.63
C PRO A 461 13.91 18.09 -5.47
N LEU A 462 14.64 17.75 -6.54
CA LEU A 462 15.82 16.88 -6.46
C LEU A 462 16.95 17.55 -5.68
N LEU A 463 17.19 18.85 -5.92
CA LEU A 463 18.16 19.62 -5.16
C LEU A 463 17.78 19.70 -3.68
N SER A 464 16.51 19.97 -3.37
CA SER A 464 16.03 20.02 -1.98
C SER A 464 16.20 18.67 -1.27
N ALA A 465 15.92 17.56 -1.96
CA ALA A 465 16.14 16.22 -1.44
C ALA A 465 17.64 15.96 -1.21
N ALA A 466 18.52 16.32 -2.15
CA ALA A 466 19.96 16.16 -2.02
C ALA A 466 20.54 17.00 -0.87
N VAL A 467 20.13 18.26 -0.71
CA VAL A 467 20.53 19.12 0.41
C VAL A 467 20.07 18.52 1.74
N SER A 468 18.83 18.02 1.80
CA SER A 468 18.31 17.34 2.99
C SER A 468 19.10 16.07 3.32
N THR A 469 19.47 15.28 2.32
CA THR A 469 20.33 14.09 2.48
C THR A 469 21.74 14.49 2.94
N THR A 470 22.33 15.56 2.39
CA THR A 470 23.62 16.10 2.85
C THR A 470 23.56 16.51 4.32
N ARG A 471 22.49 17.19 4.74
CA ARG A 471 22.28 17.52 6.15
C ARG A 471 22.17 16.26 7.01
N ALA A 472 21.44 15.25 6.57
CA ALA A 472 21.34 13.97 7.27
C ALA A 472 22.73 13.29 7.38
N VAL A 473 23.56 13.33 6.33
CA VAL A 473 24.95 12.83 6.39
C VAL A 473 25.75 13.59 7.43
N ILE A 474 25.66 14.92 7.46
CA ILE A 474 26.42 15.74 8.42
C ILE A 474 26.00 15.40 9.85
N LEU A 475 24.69 15.36 10.14
CA LEU A 475 24.18 15.08 11.49
C LEU A 475 24.55 13.67 11.96
N ASN A 476 24.39 12.66 11.10
CA ASN A 476 24.59 11.27 11.46
C ASN A 476 26.07 10.85 11.46
N ALA A 477 26.91 11.45 10.61
CA ALA A 477 28.31 11.09 10.46
C ALA A 477 29.30 12.20 10.91
N HIS A 478 28.85 13.15 11.73
CA HIS A 478 29.65 14.28 12.21
C HIS A 478 31.06 13.91 12.73
N PRO A 479 31.33 12.73 13.36
CA PRO A 479 32.69 12.43 13.81
C PRO A 479 33.71 12.21 12.68
N ARG A 480 33.26 11.92 11.45
CA ARG A 480 34.13 11.65 10.29
C ARG A 480 33.88 12.54 9.07
N VAL A 481 32.89 13.43 9.13
CA VAL A 481 32.54 14.36 8.04
C VAL A 481 33.67 15.34 7.72
N TRP A 482 34.54 15.66 8.68
CA TRP A 482 35.70 16.53 8.46
C TRP A 482 36.61 16.07 7.31
N LYS A 483 36.70 14.76 7.06
CA LYS A 483 37.50 14.20 5.97
C LYS A 483 36.93 14.52 4.59
N TRP A 484 35.61 14.71 4.51
CA TRP A 484 34.85 14.96 3.28
C TRP A 484 34.42 16.43 3.14
N ARG A 485 34.96 17.31 3.98
CA ARG A 485 34.56 18.73 4.04
C ARG A 485 34.80 19.45 2.72
N GLY A 486 35.86 19.09 1.98
CA GLY A 486 36.20 19.72 0.71
C GLY A 486 35.17 19.40 -0.36
N GLU A 487 34.85 18.11 -0.52
CA GLU A 487 33.85 17.62 -1.47
C GLU A 487 32.45 18.16 -1.16
N LEU A 488 32.08 18.17 0.13
CA LEU A 488 30.80 18.70 0.59
C LEU A 488 30.69 20.21 0.35
N LEU A 489 31.72 20.99 0.70
CA LEU A 489 31.74 22.44 0.45
C LEU A 489 31.71 22.74 -1.05
N ALA A 490 32.50 22.03 -1.85
CA ALA A 490 32.50 22.20 -3.31
C ALA A 490 31.10 21.97 -3.90
N ALA A 491 30.42 20.89 -3.49
CA ALA A 491 29.07 20.57 -3.94
C ALA A 491 28.03 21.60 -3.51
N LEU A 492 28.05 22.03 -2.24
CA LEU A 492 27.12 23.03 -1.70
C LEU A 492 27.33 24.42 -2.32
N CYS A 493 28.58 24.84 -2.51
CA CYS A 493 28.92 26.09 -3.18
C CYS A 493 28.49 26.08 -4.64
N ALA A 494 28.77 25.00 -5.39
CA ALA A 494 28.33 24.87 -6.78
C ALA A 494 26.81 24.98 -6.91
N CYS A 495 26.07 24.26 -6.06
CA CYS A 495 24.61 24.34 -6.02
C CYS A 495 24.11 25.76 -5.71
N TRP A 496 24.72 26.43 -4.74
CA TRP A 496 24.37 27.80 -4.37
C TRP A 496 24.56 28.80 -5.51
N LEU A 497 25.69 28.72 -6.24
CA LEU A 497 25.97 29.60 -7.37
C LEU A 497 24.93 29.42 -8.49
N GLN A 498 24.58 28.18 -8.81
CA GLN A 498 23.55 27.85 -9.80
C GLN A 498 22.17 28.39 -9.39
N VAL A 499 21.76 28.13 -8.15
CA VAL A 499 20.48 28.59 -7.60
C VAL A 499 20.43 30.11 -7.54
N SER A 500 21.52 30.78 -7.13
CA SER A 500 21.59 32.24 -7.02
C SER A 500 21.58 32.94 -8.38
N ALA A 501 22.14 32.30 -9.41
CA ALA A 501 22.07 32.80 -10.78
C ALA A 501 20.63 32.81 -11.31
N GLU A 502 19.87 31.73 -11.08
CA GLU A 502 18.50 31.57 -11.61
C GLU A 502 17.38 32.10 -10.71
N SER A 503 17.62 32.28 -9.40
CA SER A 503 16.64 32.84 -8.44
C SER A 503 16.20 34.26 -8.83
N LYS A 504 17.04 35.00 -9.57
CA LYS A 504 16.68 36.31 -10.15
C LYS A 504 15.52 36.25 -11.17
N GLU A 505 15.21 35.06 -11.69
CA GLU A 505 14.22 34.86 -12.77
C GLU A 505 13.06 33.91 -12.40
N LYS A 506 13.24 32.95 -11.46
CA LYS A 506 12.35 31.77 -11.32
C LYS A 506 11.56 31.59 -10.00
N GLY A 507 11.56 32.55 -9.08
CA GLY A 507 10.59 32.61 -7.96
C GLY A 507 10.78 31.64 -6.77
N THR A 508 9.73 31.53 -5.93
CA THR A 508 9.74 31.10 -4.52
C THR A 508 10.34 29.72 -4.17
N LYS A 509 10.36 28.76 -5.11
CA LYS A 509 10.86 27.40 -4.84
C LYS A 509 12.38 27.35 -4.71
N LEU A 510 13.09 28.17 -5.48
CA LEU A 510 14.55 28.25 -5.40
C LEU A 510 15.00 28.95 -4.11
N ASP A 511 14.21 29.89 -3.60
CA ASP A 511 14.48 30.57 -2.33
C ASP A 511 14.45 29.59 -1.14
N GLU A 512 13.54 28.60 -1.17
CA GLU A 512 13.53 27.54 -0.17
C GLU A 512 14.78 26.66 -0.27
N VAL A 513 15.24 26.33 -1.48
CA VAL A 513 16.50 25.58 -1.66
C VAL A 513 17.69 26.39 -1.13
N SER A 514 17.78 27.70 -1.42
CA SER A 514 18.79 28.60 -0.86
C SER A 514 18.77 28.61 0.66
N LYS A 515 17.58 28.67 1.28
CA LYS A 515 17.45 28.59 2.75
C LYS A 515 17.94 27.25 3.29
N GLN A 516 17.58 26.13 2.67
CA GLN A 516 18.04 24.80 3.08
C GLN A 516 19.55 24.63 2.91
N LEU A 517 20.14 25.20 1.85
CA LEU A 517 21.60 25.22 1.63
C LEU A 517 22.32 25.97 2.76
N TRP A 518 21.84 27.16 3.11
CA TRP A 518 22.39 27.95 4.21
C TRP A 518 22.32 27.22 5.55
N ILE A 519 21.18 26.59 5.87
CA ILE A 519 21.04 25.77 7.09
C ILE A 519 22.06 24.63 7.06
N THR A 520 22.21 23.94 5.93
CA THR A 520 23.09 22.79 5.79
C THR A 520 24.56 23.16 5.94
N VAL A 521 25.00 24.28 5.35
CA VAL A 521 26.35 24.83 5.54
C VAL A 521 26.58 25.24 6.98
N SER A 522 25.60 25.86 7.63
CA SER A 522 25.69 26.24 9.05
C SER A 522 25.88 25.02 9.95
N VAL A 523 25.14 23.93 9.69
CA VAL A 523 25.30 22.66 10.41
C VAL A 523 26.68 22.03 10.12
N LEU A 524 27.18 22.11 8.88
CA LEU A 524 28.53 21.66 8.54
C LEU A 524 29.60 22.46 9.31
N LYS A 525 29.50 23.80 9.32
CA LYS A 525 30.42 24.67 10.08
C LYS A 525 30.40 24.30 11.56
N TYR A 526 29.21 24.12 12.14
CA TYR A 526 29.07 23.72 13.52
C TYR A 526 29.72 22.36 13.81
N ALA A 527 29.51 21.36 12.96
CA ALA A 527 30.14 20.05 13.10
C ALA A 527 31.68 20.12 13.01
N LEU A 528 32.23 20.98 12.14
CA LEU A 528 33.68 21.17 12.01
C LEU A 528 34.30 21.98 13.17
N GLN A 529 33.56 22.92 13.76
CA GLN A 529 34.01 23.72 14.90
C GLN A 529 34.05 22.93 16.23
N ASN A 530 33.29 21.83 16.29
CA ASN A 530 33.14 20.98 17.47
C ASN A 530 33.69 19.56 17.22
N PRO A 531 35.03 19.37 17.20
CA PRO A 531 35.66 18.05 17.15
C PRO A 531 35.15 17.10 18.24
N VAL A 532 35.05 15.81 17.93
CA VAL A 532 34.53 14.79 18.83
C VAL A 532 35.65 13.84 19.20
N ALA A 533 35.79 13.53 20.49
CA ALA A 533 36.77 12.55 20.94
C ALA A 533 36.34 11.14 20.50
N VAL A 534 37.19 10.45 19.74
CA VAL A 534 36.87 9.14 19.15
C VAL A 534 37.42 7.99 20.01
N ASN A 535 38.63 8.13 20.57
CA ASN A 535 39.30 7.12 21.39
C ASN A 535 39.80 7.72 22.71
N ASN A 536 39.40 7.15 23.85
CA ASN A 536 39.91 7.49 25.20
C ASN A 536 39.91 8.99 25.58
N GLY A 537 39.02 9.79 24.98
CA GLY A 537 38.93 11.23 25.26
C GLY A 537 39.92 12.10 24.47
N THR A 538 40.78 11.54 23.62
CA THR A 538 41.69 12.32 22.77
C THR A 538 41.01 12.74 21.46
N LEU A 539 41.16 14.01 21.08
CA LEU A 539 40.71 14.54 19.79
C LEU A 539 41.63 14.04 18.68
N ASP A 540 41.03 13.73 17.53
CA ASP A 540 41.78 13.39 16.31
C ASP A 540 42.56 14.63 15.83
N PRO A 541 43.90 14.57 15.68
CA PRO A 541 44.70 15.72 15.26
C PRO A 541 44.26 16.29 13.91
N ASP A 542 43.79 15.45 12.99
CA ASP A 542 43.33 15.92 11.68
C ASP A 542 41.98 16.65 11.78
N GLN A 543 41.16 16.28 12.77
CA GLN A 543 39.91 17.00 13.06
C GLN A 543 40.19 18.36 13.69
N VAL A 544 41.21 18.47 14.54
CA VAL A 544 41.69 19.75 15.09
C VAL A 544 42.26 20.62 13.98
N TYR A 545 43.08 20.05 13.09
CA TYR A 545 43.60 20.74 11.91
C TYR A 545 42.48 21.30 11.04
N ALA A 546 41.44 20.49 10.78
CA ALA A 546 40.27 20.94 10.02
C ALA A 546 39.55 22.11 10.69
N LYS A 547 39.41 22.11 12.02
CA LYS A 547 38.83 23.22 12.78
C LYS A 547 39.65 24.51 12.64
N GLU A 548 40.97 24.42 12.83
CA GLU A 548 41.87 25.58 12.80
C GLU A 548 41.92 26.25 11.43
N HIS A 549 41.93 25.45 10.36
CA HIS A 549 42.07 25.95 8.98
C HIS A 549 40.75 26.29 8.30
N MET A 550 39.60 25.94 8.90
CA MET A 550 38.28 26.14 8.29
C MET A 550 38.01 27.59 7.91
N HIS A 551 38.31 28.55 8.80
CA HIS A 551 38.05 29.97 8.52
C HIS A 551 38.88 30.49 7.35
N ALA A 552 40.15 30.09 7.26
CA ALA A 552 41.03 30.46 6.14
C ALA A 552 40.51 29.88 4.82
N GLN A 553 40.07 28.62 4.81
CA GLN A 553 39.51 27.95 3.63
C GLN A 553 38.19 28.56 3.17
N LEU A 554 37.30 28.92 4.10
CA LEU A 554 36.05 29.62 3.74
C LEU A 554 36.34 30.99 3.15
N LYS A 555 37.32 31.72 3.70
CA LYS A 555 37.74 33.02 3.17
C LYS A 555 38.31 32.88 1.75
N GLU A 556 39.16 31.89 1.51
CA GLU A 556 39.72 31.62 0.17
C GLU A 556 38.61 31.36 -0.88
N LEU A 557 37.55 30.62 -0.51
CA LEU A 557 36.40 30.40 -1.39
C LEU A 557 35.62 31.69 -1.68
N VAL A 558 35.42 32.55 -0.69
CA VAL A 558 34.72 33.85 -0.87
C VAL A 558 35.56 34.83 -1.67
N ASP A 559 36.88 34.85 -1.46
CA ASP A 559 37.83 35.65 -2.22
C ASP A 559 37.86 35.21 -3.70
N ALA A 560 37.64 33.91 -3.97
CA ALA A 560 37.53 33.37 -5.32
C ALA A 560 36.19 33.69 -6.02
N ASP A 561 35.06 33.64 -5.30
CA ASP A 561 33.75 34.06 -5.80
C ASP A 561 32.93 34.81 -4.72
N PRO A 562 32.73 36.14 -4.86
CA PRO A 562 32.05 36.95 -3.86
C PRO A 562 30.56 36.57 -3.70
N GLN A 563 29.96 35.85 -4.66
CA GLN A 563 28.58 35.38 -4.52
C GLN A 563 28.41 34.34 -3.40
N LEU A 564 29.50 33.71 -2.96
CA LEU A 564 29.52 32.73 -1.87
C LEU A 564 29.47 33.39 -0.48
N GLU A 565 29.72 34.69 -0.36
CA GLU A 565 29.76 35.40 0.92
C GLU A 565 28.45 35.19 1.73
N ARG A 566 27.30 35.27 1.05
CA ARG A 566 25.98 35.07 1.66
C ARG A 566 25.75 33.65 2.20
N LEU A 567 26.40 32.66 1.60
CA LEU A 567 26.31 31.26 2.03
C LEU A 567 27.30 30.96 3.17
N LEU A 568 28.55 31.41 3.05
CA LEU A 568 29.67 30.97 3.87
C LEU A 568 29.95 31.87 5.09
N CYS A 569 29.72 33.17 4.96
CA CYS A 569 30.08 34.17 5.98
C CYS A 569 28.91 34.65 6.85
N ARG A 570 27.67 34.34 6.48
CA ARG A 570 26.51 34.72 7.29
C ARG A 570 26.43 33.85 8.54
N ASP A 571 26.62 34.46 9.71
CA ASP A 571 26.47 33.75 10.99
C ASP A 571 25.01 33.30 11.18
N ALA A 572 24.84 32.09 11.69
CA ALA A 572 23.56 31.60 12.16
C ALA A 572 23.15 32.45 13.37
N THR A 573 22.36 33.49 13.12
CA THR A 573 21.59 34.11 14.21
C THR A 573 20.58 33.06 14.69
N PRO A 574 20.47 32.84 16.01
CA PRO A 574 19.51 31.90 16.57
C PRO A 574 18.06 32.26 16.23
#